data_AF-A0A4V6ICW3-F1
#
_entry.id   AF-A0A4V6ICW3-F1
#
_cell.length_a   1.000
_cell.length_b   1.000
_cell.length_c   1.000
_cell.angle_alpha   90.00
_cell.angle_beta   90.00
_cell.angle_gamma   90.00
#
_symmetry.space_group_name_H-M   'P 1'
#
loop_
_entity.id
_entity.type
_entity.pdbx_description
1 polymer ?
#
loop_
_entity_poly.entity_id
_entity_poly.type
_entity_poly.pdbx_seq_one_letter_code
_entity_poly.pdbx_strand_id
1 'polypeptide(L)'
;MVAAWRDSPTRLREDEATEADLVRAGYRDRLLTELAQNAADAAAKAGSPGRLAVWLDGRSLHIANTGAPLDRSGVHALTALRASGKSDPAASVGRFGVGFTAVLTVSDEIEIRSTTGSLRFSRAATLDALHQNAIQLPGGAAAGERWQPPALRLVWPSSTGPVTGFDTEVVLRLRDDVDAQDLLSAMRSEVVDLLLELPALREVRVDDDVYASTTGDYPNGIQELRITGPQLHQHWWQFRTARARWLLPVRDGRPIRAAPDVLRAPTRSDEELSLPALLIADIAMQPDRRRLLPGAHVAELACGYADFARALPPHNRLTLVPVPGFARSEADGLLREAVIRELQTHPWLPVIAPDGHNTSSASPRAEPEVLAEHALADSGLFVAEPPDLPGDVLSSGGPDHDAVAVPTRASVFPGLSSELAALLADVLGPLVIPELSGGPHSEALSVLDVHRIGLARLAELSGGLDRAPGLVAGAVRGARALRHRPAGRRRTRRARRSARRRPPGHRPAHGRSR
;
A
#
# COMPACT_ATOMS: atom_id res chain seq x y z
N MET A 1 24.34 -0.14 34.62
CA MET A 1 24.94 -1.09 33.66
C MET A 1 26.35 -1.51 34.06
N VAL A 2 27.31 -0.59 34.20
CA VAL A 2 28.71 -0.89 34.61
C VAL A 2 28.81 -1.80 35.84
N ALA A 3 28.06 -1.51 36.91
CA ALA A 3 28.01 -2.38 38.09
C ALA A 3 27.52 -3.80 37.75
N ALA A 4 26.49 -3.94 36.91
CA ALA A 4 25.95 -5.24 36.51
C ALA A 4 26.97 -6.07 35.70
N TRP A 5 27.76 -5.44 34.83
CA TRP A 5 28.84 -6.13 34.11
C TRP A 5 30.02 -6.49 34.99
N ARG A 6 30.32 -5.67 36.00
CA ARG A 6 31.34 -6.00 37.02
C ARG A 6 30.92 -7.21 37.85
N ASP A 7 29.67 -7.22 38.30
CA ASP A 7 29.16 -8.26 39.20
C ASP A 7 28.82 -9.56 38.46
N SER A 8 28.59 -9.49 37.13
CA SER A 8 28.27 -10.65 36.30
C SER A 8 28.95 -10.58 34.92
N PRO A 9 30.10 -11.24 34.74
CA PRO A 9 30.78 -11.34 33.44
C PRO A 9 29.93 -11.97 32.33
N THR A 10 28.96 -12.83 32.70
CA THR A 10 28.03 -13.43 31.74
C THR A 10 27.11 -12.40 31.10
N ARG A 11 26.67 -11.37 31.84
CA ARG A 11 25.82 -10.29 31.31
C ARG A 11 26.49 -9.52 30.18
N LEU A 12 27.79 -9.20 30.33
CA LEU A 12 28.54 -8.51 29.27
C LEU A 12 28.61 -9.35 27.99
N ARG A 13 28.77 -10.68 28.11
CA ARG A 13 28.75 -11.59 26.94
C ARG A 13 27.37 -11.68 26.31
N GLU A 14 26.31 -11.76 27.12
CA GLU A 14 24.93 -11.78 26.63
C GLU A 14 24.57 -10.50 25.85
N ASP A 15 24.99 -9.34 26.36
CA ASP A 15 24.76 -8.05 25.73
C ASP A 15 25.51 -7.91 24.40
N GLU A 16 26.78 -8.32 24.37
CA GLU A 16 27.59 -8.34 23.15
C GLU A 16 27.02 -9.29 22.10
N ALA A 17 26.72 -10.53 22.48
CA ALA A 17 26.12 -11.51 21.58
C ALA A 17 24.77 -11.03 21.03
N THR A 18 23.94 -10.41 21.87
CA THR A 18 22.65 -9.84 21.45
C THR A 18 22.84 -8.75 20.40
N GLU A 19 23.81 -7.86 20.57
CA GLU A 19 24.10 -6.80 19.61
C GLU A 19 24.69 -7.35 18.30
N ALA A 20 25.65 -8.28 18.40
CA ALA A 20 26.30 -8.92 17.24
C ALA A 20 25.31 -9.72 16.37
N ASP A 21 24.33 -10.37 16.98
CA ASP A 21 23.29 -11.12 16.25
C ASP A 21 22.33 -10.18 15.51
N LEU A 22 22.03 -9.01 16.09
CA LEU A 22 21.22 -7.98 15.44
C LEU A 22 21.95 -7.37 14.24
N VAL A 23 23.25 -7.11 14.34
CA VAL A 23 24.03 -6.58 13.20
C VAL A 23 24.14 -7.59 12.05
N ARG A 24 24.31 -8.89 12.36
CA ARG A 24 24.49 -9.95 11.35
C ARG A 24 23.22 -10.31 10.58
N ALA A 25 22.04 -10.00 11.10
CA ALA A 25 20.76 -10.34 10.47
C ALA A 25 20.37 -9.46 9.24
N GLY A 26 21.31 -8.70 8.66
CA GLY A 26 21.08 -8.03 7.36
C GLY A 26 20.31 -6.71 7.42
N TYR A 27 20.59 -5.87 8.44
CA TYR A 27 19.91 -4.59 8.64
C TYR A 27 20.49 -3.39 7.86
N ARG A 28 21.54 -3.56 7.04
CA ARG A 28 22.10 -2.43 6.26
C ARG A 28 21.04 -1.78 5.38
N ASP A 29 20.24 -2.59 4.70
CA ASP A 29 19.19 -2.15 3.77
C ASP A 29 17.92 -1.66 4.48
N ARG A 30 17.92 -1.60 5.82
CA ARG A 30 16.76 -1.18 6.63
C ARG A 30 17.03 0.03 7.50
N LEU A 31 18.24 0.60 7.42
CA LEU A 31 18.64 1.73 8.25
C LEU A 31 17.69 2.92 8.09
N LEU A 32 17.45 3.39 6.86
CA LEU A 32 16.54 4.51 6.65
C LEU A 32 15.10 4.12 7.00
N THR A 33 14.68 2.94 6.60
CA THR A 33 13.34 2.41 6.90
C THR A 33 13.01 2.47 8.39
N GLU A 34 13.92 2.00 9.26
CA GLU A 34 13.70 2.01 10.72
C GLU A 34 13.72 3.44 11.31
N LEU A 35 14.62 4.31 10.82
CA LEU A 35 14.65 5.72 11.27
C LEU A 35 13.42 6.52 10.78
N ALA A 36 12.93 6.24 9.57
CA ALA A 36 11.74 6.84 9.02
C ALA A 36 10.47 6.39 9.74
N GLN A 37 10.40 5.12 10.18
CA GLN A 37 9.33 4.65 11.07
C GLN A 37 9.33 5.43 12.39
N ASN A 38 10.48 5.57 13.04
CA ASN A 38 10.58 6.36 14.29
C ASN A 38 10.13 7.82 14.08
N ALA A 39 10.48 8.41 12.92
CA ALA A 39 10.04 9.74 12.54
C ALA A 39 8.51 9.81 12.33
N ALA A 40 7.93 8.83 11.63
CA ALA A 40 6.49 8.75 11.41
C ALA A 40 5.71 8.58 12.72
N ASP A 41 6.21 7.76 13.65
CA ASP A 41 5.62 7.58 14.98
C ASP A 41 5.69 8.86 15.82
N ALA A 42 6.83 9.55 15.78
CA ALA A 42 7.00 10.82 16.47
C ALA A 42 6.02 11.88 15.93
N ALA A 43 5.86 11.95 14.61
CA ALA A 43 4.91 12.84 13.94
C ALA A 43 3.46 12.52 14.32
N ALA A 44 3.09 11.23 14.28
CA ALA A 44 1.76 10.76 14.67
C ALA A 44 1.45 11.08 16.14
N LYS A 45 2.41 10.84 17.06
CA LYS A 45 2.27 11.18 18.47
C LYS A 45 2.10 12.69 18.71
N ALA A 46 2.74 13.52 17.89
CA ALA A 46 2.61 14.98 17.96
C ALA A 46 1.35 15.51 17.24
N GLY A 47 0.63 14.68 16.48
CA GLY A 47 -0.51 15.11 15.66
C GLY A 47 -0.12 16.10 14.56
N SER A 48 1.13 16.04 14.07
CA SER A 48 1.65 16.98 13.08
C SER A 48 2.21 16.25 11.85
N PRO A 49 2.22 16.87 10.65
CA PRO A 49 2.87 16.31 9.47
C PRO A 49 4.36 16.06 9.72
N GLY A 50 4.79 14.80 9.56
CA GLY A 50 6.19 14.41 9.74
C GLY A 50 7.05 14.88 8.58
N ARG A 51 8.19 15.50 8.91
CA ARG A 51 9.28 15.80 7.98
C ARG A 51 10.52 15.03 8.40
N LEU A 52 11.22 14.45 7.44
CA LEU A 52 12.51 13.78 7.62
C LEU A 52 13.55 14.45 6.72
N ALA A 53 14.75 14.70 7.22
CA ALA A 53 15.87 15.18 6.43
C ALA A 53 17.08 14.27 6.62
N VAL A 54 17.73 13.92 5.52
CA VAL A 54 18.92 13.06 5.47
C VAL A 54 20.00 13.79 4.69
N TRP A 55 21.20 13.90 5.24
CA TRP A 55 22.35 14.50 4.54
C TRP A 55 23.68 13.99 5.10
N LEU A 56 24.76 14.24 4.35
CA LEU A 56 26.12 13.98 4.79
C LEU A 56 26.85 15.28 5.16
N ASP A 57 27.61 15.23 6.25
CA ASP A 57 28.66 16.20 6.57
C ASP A 57 29.99 15.43 6.75
N GLY A 58 30.79 15.41 5.68
CA GLY A 58 31.97 14.54 5.59
C GLY A 58 31.59 13.06 5.70
N ARG A 59 32.00 12.40 6.79
CA ARG A 59 31.64 11.00 7.12
C ARG A 59 30.55 10.91 8.20
N SER A 60 29.92 12.01 8.55
CA SER A 60 28.78 12.02 9.46
C SER A 60 27.50 11.96 8.64
N LEU A 61 26.70 10.92 8.83
CA LEU A 61 25.35 10.83 8.28
C LEU A 61 24.37 11.40 9.31
N HIS A 62 23.58 12.38 8.88
CA HIS A 62 22.60 13.06 9.70
C HIS A 62 21.19 12.69 9.24
N ILE A 63 20.33 12.36 10.20
CA ILE A 63 18.92 12.05 9.99
C ILE A 63 18.09 12.84 11.00
N ALA A 64 17.41 13.90 10.56
CA ALA A 64 16.59 14.74 11.43
C ALA A 64 15.10 14.60 11.15
N ASN A 65 14.27 14.57 12.19
CA ASN A 65 12.82 14.47 12.05
C ASN A 65 12.07 15.45 12.95
N THR A 66 10.88 15.84 12.50
CA THR A 66 9.90 16.57 13.30
C THR A 66 9.00 15.61 14.08
N GLY A 67 8.29 16.14 15.08
CA GLY A 67 7.30 15.42 15.87
C GLY A 67 7.65 15.41 17.35
N ALA A 68 7.14 14.41 18.08
CA ALA A 68 7.38 14.32 19.51
C ALA A 68 8.88 14.14 19.82
N PRO A 69 9.51 15.04 20.60
CA PRO A 69 10.93 14.96 20.93
C PRO A 69 11.22 13.81 21.89
N LEU A 70 12.47 13.34 21.94
CA LEU A 70 12.90 12.23 22.79
C LEU A 70 12.51 12.45 24.26
N ASP A 71 11.84 11.48 24.87
CA ASP A 71 11.46 11.53 26.28
C ASP A 71 12.22 10.46 27.09
N ARG A 72 12.08 10.52 28.42
CA ARG A 72 12.73 9.56 29.33
C ARG A 72 12.36 8.11 29.02
N SER A 73 11.12 7.86 28.62
CA SER A 73 10.67 6.53 28.20
C SER A 73 11.45 6.05 26.96
N GLY A 74 11.65 6.92 25.97
CA GLY A 74 12.48 6.65 24.81
C GLY A 74 13.94 6.33 25.16
N VAL A 75 14.54 7.06 26.11
CA VAL A 75 15.90 6.78 26.62
C VAL A 75 15.97 5.38 27.25
N HIS A 76 14.98 5.01 28.05
CA HIS A 76 14.91 3.67 28.65
C HIS A 76 14.76 2.60 27.58
N ALA A 77 13.93 2.82 26.56
CA ALA A 77 13.75 1.88 25.45
C ALA A 77 15.05 1.65 24.66
N LEU A 78 15.78 2.73 24.36
CA LEU A 78 17.08 2.68 23.67
C LEU A 78 18.13 1.85 24.42
N THR A 79 18.18 1.97 25.75
CA THR A 79 19.21 1.34 26.59
C THR A 79 18.86 -0.09 27.04
N ALA A 80 17.58 -0.46 26.98
CA ALA A 80 17.07 -1.72 27.53
C ALA A 80 16.97 -2.89 26.53
N LEU A 81 17.66 -2.86 25.38
CA LEU A 81 17.83 -3.94 24.37
C LEU A 81 17.20 -5.30 24.81
N ARG A 82 16.02 -5.61 24.22
CA ARG A 82 15.10 -6.76 24.47
C ARG A 82 14.20 -6.77 25.72
N ALA A 83 14.21 -5.79 26.61
CA ALA A 83 13.30 -5.76 27.78
C ALA A 83 11.83 -5.38 27.47
N SER A 84 11.47 -5.10 26.21
CA SER A 84 10.10 -4.83 25.81
C SER A 84 9.27 -6.12 25.72
N GLY A 85 8.96 -6.72 26.87
CA GLY A 85 7.79 -7.59 27.00
C GLY A 85 6.54 -6.73 26.82
N LYS A 86 5.81 -6.93 25.70
CA LYS A 86 4.55 -6.23 25.42
C LYS A 86 3.43 -6.84 26.26
N SER A 87 2.78 -6.04 27.10
CA SER A 87 1.53 -6.43 27.78
C SER A 87 0.27 -5.82 27.16
N ASP A 88 0.41 -5.07 26.04
CA ASP A 88 -0.73 -4.41 25.40
C ASP A 88 -0.62 -4.49 23.85
N PRO A 89 -1.56 -5.16 23.15
CA PRO A 89 -1.61 -5.23 21.69
C PRO A 89 -1.87 -3.88 21.01
N ALA A 90 -2.39 -2.88 21.72
CA ALA A 90 -2.75 -1.56 21.17
C ALA A 90 -1.66 -0.48 21.35
N ALA A 91 -0.57 -0.79 22.07
CA ALA A 91 0.52 0.16 22.29
C ALA A 91 1.48 0.18 21.09
N SER A 92 1.58 1.35 20.44
CA SER A 92 2.38 1.61 19.24
C SER A 92 3.71 0.87 19.22
N VAL A 93 3.83 -0.03 18.25
CA VAL A 93 5.13 -0.55 17.80
C VAL A 93 5.94 0.63 17.29
N GLY A 94 7.16 0.84 17.81
CA GLY A 94 8.18 1.50 16.98
C GLY A 94 9.21 2.33 17.71
N ARG A 95 8.84 3.26 18.58
CA ARG A 95 9.67 4.47 18.77
C ARG A 95 11.19 4.31 18.93
N PHE A 96 11.68 3.33 19.70
CA PHE A 96 13.12 3.00 19.81
C PHE A 96 13.38 1.51 20.09
N GLY A 97 12.50 0.64 19.58
CA GLY A 97 12.62 -0.81 19.72
C GLY A 97 13.75 -1.40 18.85
N VAL A 98 13.86 -2.74 18.83
CA VAL A 98 14.89 -3.57 18.14
C VAL A 98 15.40 -3.00 16.80
N GLY A 99 14.54 -2.33 16.02
CA GLY A 99 14.90 -1.61 14.79
C GLY A 99 15.98 -0.55 14.90
N PHE A 100 16.12 0.17 16.03
CA PHE A 100 17.18 1.18 16.18
C PHE A 100 18.59 0.57 16.09
N THR A 101 18.75 -0.72 16.39
CA THR A 101 20.05 -1.39 16.23
C THR A 101 20.58 -1.42 14.80
N ALA A 102 19.74 -1.13 13.80
CA ALA A 102 20.17 -0.97 12.41
C ALA A 102 21.28 0.08 12.24
N VAL A 103 21.38 1.09 13.12
CA VAL A 103 22.45 2.10 13.08
C VAL A 103 23.85 1.49 13.26
N LEU A 104 23.95 0.36 13.97
CA LEU A 104 25.20 -0.36 14.18
C LEU A 104 25.73 -1.03 12.93
N THR A 105 24.89 -1.16 11.90
CA THR A 105 25.34 -1.69 10.62
C THR A 105 26.23 -0.71 9.85
N VAL A 106 26.30 0.57 10.26
CA VAL A 106 27.10 1.61 9.61
C VAL A 106 27.96 2.45 10.56
N SER A 107 27.66 2.50 11.86
CA SER A 107 28.37 3.35 12.84
C SER A 107 28.58 2.66 14.19
N ASP A 108 29.68 2.99 14.85
CA ASP A 108 29.95 2.66 16.27
C ASP A 108 29.88 3.90 17.19
N GLU A 109 29.63 5.06 16.60
CA GLU A 109 29.59 6.38 17.23
C GLU A 109 28.29 7.08 16.82
N ILE A 110 27.33 7.06 17.74
CA ILE A 110 25.94 7.47 17.50
C ILE A 110 25.59 8.59 18.47
N GLU A 111 25.10 9.70 17.94
CA GLU A 111 24.54 10.79 18.73
C GLU A 111 23.05 10.94 18.41
N ILE A 112 22.23 11.02 19.45
CA ILE A 112 20.80 11.32 19.32
C ILE A 112 20.59 12.68 19.97
N ARG A 113 20.34 13.68 19.14
CA ARG A 113 20.10 15.06 19.56
C ARG A 113 18.61 15.31 19.60
N SER A 114 18.12 15.92 20.67
CA SER A 114 16.70 16.24 20.81
C SER A 114 16.54 17.56 21.55
N THR A 115 15.46 18.29 21.26
CA THR A 115 15.14 19.57 21.92
C THR A 115 14.94 19.45 23.43
N THR A 116 14.68 18.25 23.92
CA THR A 116 14.47 17.88 25.32
C THR A 116 15.70 17.31 26.02
N GLY A 117 16.79 17.07 25.29
CA GLY A 117 18.03 16.49 25.81
C GLY A 117 18.66 15.49 24.86
N SER A 118 19.98 15.50 24.79
CA SER A 118 20.76 14.72 23.81
C SER A 118 21.61 13.66 24.48
N LEU A 119 21.89 12.60 23.72
CA LEU A 119 22.55 11.38 24.19
C LEU A 119 23.60 10.95 23.18
N ARG A 120 24.64 10.26 23.65
CA ARG A 120 25.65 9.61 22.81
C ARG A 120 25.85 8.17 23.23
N PHE A 121 26.04 7.31 22.23
CA PHE A 121 26.53 5.95 22.33
C PHE A 121 27.86 5.87 21.58
N SER A 122 28.85 5.19 22.17
CA SER A 122 30.20 5.12 21.62
C SER A 122 30.83 3.81 22.05
N ARG A 123 31.22 2.99 21.08
CA ARG A 123 31.91 1.72 21.36
C ARG A 123 33.25 1.96 22.05
N ALA A 124 33.98 2.98 21.61
CA ALA A 124 35.25 3.38 22.21
C ALA A 124 35.07 3.83 23.67
N ALA A 125 34.08 4.70 23.94
CA ALA A 125 33.80 5.13 25.30
C ALA A 125 33.30 3.97 26.19
N THR A 126 32.60 2.98 25.62
CA THR A 126 32.25 1.76 26.36
C THR A 126 33.50 0.98 26.74
N LEU A 127 34.43 0.79 25.82
CA LEU A 127 35.70 0.11 26.11
C LEU A 127 36.48 0.84 27.20
N ASP A 128 36.59 2.17 27.11
CA ASP A 128 37.24 2.99 28.14
C ASP A 128 36.56 2.84 29.50
N ALA A 129 35.23 2.86 29.54
CA ALA A 129 34.48 2.64 30.77
C ALA A 129 34.73 1.25 31.37
N LEU A 130 34.84 0.20 30.54
CA LEU A 130 35.19 -1.14 31.01
C LEU A 130 36.59 -1.18 31.63
N HIS A 131 37.59 -0.57 30.96
CA HIS A 131 38.96 -0.49 31.46
C HIS A 131 39.07 0.32 32.76
N GLN A 132 38.47 1.51 32.80
CA GLN A 132 38.47 2.39 33.98
C GLN A 132 37.83 1.73 35.21
N ASN A 133 36.89 0.81 34.99
CA ASN A 133 36.19 0.09 36.05
C ASN A 133 36.78 -1.31 36.34
N ALA A 134 37.93 -1.62 35.75
CA ALA A 134 38.64 -2.90 35.89
C ALA A 134 37.75 -4.13 35.60
N ILE A 135 36.84 -4.02 34.63
CA ILE A 135 35.94 -5.11 34.25
C ILE A 135 36.70 -6.10 33.37
N GLN A 136 36.64 -7.39 33.71
CA GLN A 136 37.29 -8.45 32.94
C GLN A 136 36.62 -8.64 31.58
N LEU A 137 37.40 -8.52 30.51
CA LEU A 137 36.91 -8.70 29.15
C LEU A 137 36.74 -10.19 28.80
N PRO A 138 35.68 -10.56 28.05
CA PRO A 138 35.52 -11.92 27.52
C PRO A 138 36.72 -12.35 26.68
N GLY A 139 37.24 -13.56 26.93
CA GLY A 139 38.35 -14.14 26.15
C GLY A 139 39.77 -13.73 26.58
N GLY A 140 39.93 -12.88 27.61
CA GLY A 140 41.22 -12.50 28.16
C GLY A 140 42.11 -11.70 27.20
N ALA A 141 43.42 -11.61 27.49
CA ALA A 141 44.37 -10.80 26.72
C ALA A 141 44.50 -11.21 25.23
N ALA A 142 44.18 -12.47 24.90
CA ALA A 142 44.26 -13.01 23.54
C ALA A 142 43.06 -12.66 22.64
N ALA A 143 41.98 -12.10 23.20
CA ALA A 143 40.77 -11.73 22.46
C ALA A 143 40.72 -10.25 22.04
N GLY A 144 41.69 -9.43 22.50
CA GLY A 144 41.63 -7.96 22.46
C GLY A 144 41.50 -7.33 21.07
N GLU A 145 41.85 -8.05 19.99
CA GLU A 145 41.71 -7.55 18.62
C GLU A 145 40.40 -8.00 17.92
N ARG A 146 39.74 -9.04 18.41
CA ARG A 146 38.52 -9.60 17.77
C ARG A 146 37.24 -9.32 18.53
N TRP A 147 37.31 -9.16 19.85
CA TRP A 147 36.13 -8.89 20.67
C TRP A 147 35.85 -7.38 20.73
N GLN A 148 34.57 -7.01 20.64
CA GLN A 148 34.12 -5.63 20.67
C GLN A 148 33.02 -5.45 21.74
N PRO A 149 33.11 -4.44 22.62
CA PRO A 149 32.09 -4.22 23.65
C PRO A 149 30.79 -3.70 23.04
N PRO A 150 29.60 -3.95 23.64
CA PRO A 150 28.34 -3.47 23.08
C PRO A 150 28.28 -1.94 23.02
N ALA A 151 27.91 -1.39 21.87
CA ALA A 151 27.87 0.05 21.63
C ALA A 151 26.60 0.71 22.21
N LEU A 152 25.45 0.02 22.22
CA LEU A 152 24.15 0.63 22.59
C LEU A 152 23.74 0.45 24.07
N ARG A 153 24.68 0.03 24.94
CA ARG A 153 24.37 -0.30 26.34
C ARG A 153 24.77 0.78 27.35
N LEU A 154 25.83 1.54 27.05
CA LEU A 154 26.22 2.70 27.83
C LEU A 154 25.86 3.97 27.07
N VAL A 155 25.25 4.91 27.78
CA VAL A 155 24.79 6.18 27.23
C VAL A 155 25.42 7.32 28.02
N TRP A 156 25.88 8.35 27.32
CA TRP A 156 26.41 9.57 27.90
C TRP A 156 25.53 10.77 27.49
N PRO A 157 25.35 11.77 28.35
CA PRO A 157 24.65 12.99 27.96
C PRO A 157 25.48 13.77 26.93
N SER A 158 24.79 14.44 26.00
CA SER A 158 25.35 15.45 25.10
C SER A 158 24.58 16.77 25.27
N SER A 159 25.25 17.89 25.05
CA SER A 159 24.63 19.23 25.06
C SER A 159 24.26 19.73 23.66
N THR A 160 24.64 19.00 22.60
CA THR A 160 24.37 19.40 21.23
C THR A 160 22.89 19.19 20.90
N GLY A 161 22.17 20.28 20.59
CA GLY A 161 20.77 20.20 20.13
C GLY A 161 20.66 19.76 18.66
N PRO A 162 19.45 19.36 18.21
CA PRO A 162 19.24 19.03 16.81
C PRO A 162 19.40 20.26 15.93
N VAL A 163 19.62 20.05 14.63
CA VAL A 163 19.56 21.12 13.62
C VAL A 163 18.23 21.90 13.71
N THR A 164 18.30 23.21 13.51
CA THR A 164 17.13 24.10 13.61
C THR A 164 16.00 23.65 12.68
N GLY A 165 14.77 23.66 13.19
CA GLY A 165 13.56 23.26 12.44
C GLY A 165 13.16 21.79 12.60
N PHE A 166 13.94 21.01 13.36
CA PHE A 166 13.69 19.60 13.68
C PHE A 166 13.69 19.36 15.20
N ASP A 167 12.95 18.34 15.64
CA ASP A 167 12.75 18.01 17.05
C ASP A 167 13.75 16.95 17.53
N THR A 168 14.19 16.07 16.63
CA THR A 168 15.17 15.02 16.90
C THR A 168 16.10 14.85 15.70
N GLU A 169 17.38 14.57 15.96
CA GLU A 169 18.41 14.33 14.96
C GLU A 169 19.30 13.16 15.40
N VAL A 170 19.42 12.14 14.56
CA VAL A 170 20.36 11.03 14.74
C VAL A 170 21.58 11.31 13.87
N VAL A 171 22.75 11.36 14.49
CA VAL A 171 24.03 11.57 13.83
C VAL A 171 24.89 10.33 13.97
N LEU A 172 25.28 9.76 12.83
CA LEU A 172 26.04 8.53 12.72
C LEU A 172 27.41 8.84 12.10
N ARG A 173 28.49 8.70 12.87
CA ARG A 173 29.83 8.74 12.30
C ARG A 173 30.12 7.41 11.62
N LEU A 174 30.11 7.42 10.29
CA LEU A 174 30.24 6.22 9.47
C LEU A 174 31.63 5.59 9.64
N ARG A 175 31.66 4.28 9.84
CA ARG A 175 32.91 3.49 9.84
C ARG A 175 33.59 3.57 8.47
N ASP A 176 34.90 3.35 8.45
CA ASP A 176 35.71 3.47 7.23
C ASP A 176 35.33 2.46 6.14
N ASP A 177 34.72 1.32 6.50
CA ASP A 177 34.25 0.28 5.56
C ASP A 177 32.94 0.64 4.84
N VAL A 178 32.29 1.73 5.23
CA VAL A 178 31.01 2.17 4.66
C VAL A 178 31.26 3.25 3.62
N ASP A 179 30.81 3.03 2.38
CA ASP A 179 30.74 4.09 1.39
C ASP A 179 29.56 5.01 1.71
N ALA A 180 29.87 6.27 2.02
CA ALA A 180 28.87 7.25 2.44
C ALA A 180 27.94 7.65 1.29
N GLN A 181 28.46 7.79 0.08
CA GLN A 181 27.68 8.25 -1.07
C GLN A 181 26.78 7.13 -1.58
N ASP A 182 27.26 5.89 -1.62
CA ASP A 182 26.43 4.74 -1.96
C ASP A 182 25.30 4.55 -0.96
N LEU A 183 25.58 4.70 0.35
CA LEU A 183 24.56 4.64 1.39
C LEU A 183 23.49 5.73 1.19
N LEU A 184 23.90 6.97 0.94
CA LEU A 184 22.96 8.07 0.72
C LEU A 184 22.15 7.90 -0.56
N SER A 185 22.76 7.36 -1.63
CA SER A 185 22.07 7.01 -2.87
C SER A 185 21.04 5.89 -2.65
N ALA A 186 21.37 4.87 -1.85
CA ALA A 186 20.43 3.82 -1.47
C ALA A 186 19.25 4.40 -0.68
N MET A 187 19.53 5.26 0.30
CA MET A 187 18.51 5.97 1.07
C MET A 187 17.57 6.80 0.18
N ARG A 188 18.13 7.52 -0.81
CA ARG A 188 17.34 8.29 -1.80
C ARG A 188 16.36 7.40 -2.58
N SER A 189 16.77 6.18 -2.92
CA SER A 189 15.92 5.24 -3.68
C SER A 189 14.74 4.68 -2.88
N GLU A 190 14.83 4.66 -1.54
CA GLU A 190 13.77 4.18 -0.65
C GLU A 190 12.69 5.23 -0.36
N VAL A 191 12.97 6.53 -0.57
CA VAL A 191 12.10 7.63 -0.12
C VAL A 191 10.66 7.51 -0.59
N VAL A 192 10.46 7.12 -1.85
CA VAL A 192 9.12 7.02 -2.44
C VAL A 192 8.33 5.88 -1.79
N ASP A 193 8.98 4.75 -1.54
CA ASP A 193 8.38 3.64 -0.82
C ASP A 193 8.01 4.05 0.61
N LEU A 194 8.87 4.80 1.30
CA LEU A 194 8.59 5.28 2.66
C LEU A 194 7.39 6.24 2.72
N LEU A 195 7.27 7.15 1.75
CA LEU A 195 6.11 8.05 1.64
C LEU A 195 4.81 7.30 1.27
N LEU A 196 4.93 6.16 0.56
CA LEU A 196 3.79 5.26 0.34
C LEU A 196 3.43 4.54 1.64
N GLU A 197 4.41 4.05 2.39
CA GLU A 197 4.26 3.15 3.54
C GLU A 197 3.81 3.83 4.83
N LEU A 198 4.28 5.06 5.06
CA LEU A 198 4.18 5.78 6.33
C LEU A 198 3.32 7.05 6.18
N PRO A 199 1.98 7.01 6.38
CA PRO A 199 1.11 8.15 6.13
C PRO A 199 1.35 9.37 7.00
N ALA A 200 1.98 9.20 8.17
CA ALA A 200 2.34 10.30 9.04
C ALA A 200 3.54 11.09 8.49
N LEU A 201 4.37 10.47 7.64
CA LEU A 201 5.51 11.10 6.98
C LEU A 201 5.03 11.77 5.69
N ARG A 202 5.15 13.10 5.65
CA ARG A 202 4.66 13.94 4.53
C ARG A 202 5.76 14.51 3.67
N GLU A 203 6.96 14.64 4.22
CA GLU A 203 8.12 15.17 3.49
C GLU A 203 9.37 14.40 3.88
N VAL A 204 10.17 14.06 2.87
CA VAL A 204 11.52 13.52 3.07
C VAL A 204 12.48 14.32 2.18
N ARG A 205 13.49 14.92 2.79
CA ARG A 205 14.58 15.59 2.12
C ARG A 205 15.84 14.71 2.14
N VAL A 206 16.49 14.52 1.01
CA VAL A 206 17.81 13.86 0.92
C VAL A 206 18.76 14.81 0.20
N ASP A 207 19.74 15.34 0.93
CA ASP A 207 20.51 16.53 0.54
C ASP A 207 19.59 17.69 0.12
N ASP A 208 19.64 18.08 -1.16
CA ASP A 208 18.85 19.16 -1.75
C ASP A 208 17.54 18.67 -2.37
N ASP A 209 17.37 17.36 -2.56
CA ASP A 209 16.16 16.81 -3.16
C ASP A 209 15.05 16.69 -2.11
N VAL A 210 13.88 17.24 -2.43
CA VAL A 210 12.69 17.18 -1.59
C VAL A 210 11.65 16.30 -2.23
N TYR A 211 11.15 15.33 -1.46
CA TYR A 211 10.03 14.47 -1.82
C TYR A 211 8.87 14.75 -0.87
N ALA A 212 7.67 14.91 -1.40
CA ALA A 212 6.49 15.23 -0.60
C ALA A 212 5.30 14.36 -0.99
N SER A 213 4.51 13.97 0.01
CA SER A 213 3.23 13.28 -0.16
C SER A 213 2.06 14.16 0.25
N THR A 214 1.04 14.22 -0.59
CA THR A 214 -0.24 14.90 -0.29
C THR A 214 -1.38 13.92 -0.44
N THR A 215 -2.37 14.04 0.45
CA THR A 215 -3.59 13.23 0.42
C THR A 215 -4.80 14.14 0.29
N GLY A 216 -5.72 13.81 -0.61
CA GLY A 216 -7.01 14.49 -0.78
C GLY A 216 -8.16 13.49 -0.80
N ASP A 217 -9.38 13.95 -0.56
CA ASP A 217 -10.56 13.11 -0.67
C ASP A 217 -10.98 12.96 -2.13
N TYR A 218 -11.49 11.77 -2.46
CA TYR A 218 -12.06 11.44 -3.77
C TYR A 218 -13.45 10.80 -3.53
N PRO A 219 -14.38 10.85 -4.51
CA PRO A 219 -15.70 10.25 -4.33
C PRO A 219 -15.68 8.79 -3.86
N ASN A 220 -16.76 8.38 -3.20
CA ASN A 220 -17.02 7.00 -2.76
C ASN A 220 -15.99 6.43 -1.77
N GLY A 221 -15.41 7.28 -0.91
CA GLY A 221 -14.50 6.86 0.15
C GLY A 221 -13.08 6.54 -0.32
N ILE A 222 -12.76 6.81 -1.59
CA ILE A 222 -11.38 6.78 -2.09
C ILE A 222 -10.64 8.02 -1.59
N GLN A 223 -9.35 7.87 -1.31
CA GLN A 223 -8.46 9.00 -1.11
C GLN A 223 -7.44 9.05 -2.25
N GLU A 224 -7.17 10.25 -2.73
CA GLU A 224 -6.11 10.52 -3.69
C GLU A 224 -4.79 10.70 -2.93
N LEU A 225 -3.75 9.97 -3.32
CA LEU A 225 -2.38 10.13 -2.81
C LEU A 225 -1.47 10.55 -3.96
N ARG A 226 -0.81 11.70 -3.80
CA ARG A 226 0.17 12.21 -4.76
C ARG A 226 1.53 12.25 -4.10
N ILE A 227 2.54 11.73 -4.78
CA ILE A 227 3.93 11.81 -4.35
C ILE A 227 4.71 12.57 -5.42
N THR A 228 5.42 13.60 -4.99
CA THR A 228 6.22 14.47 -5.86
C THR A 228 7.66 14.48 -5.40
N GLY A 229 8.59 14.66 -6.35
CA GLY A 229 10.02 14.80 -6.10
C GLY A 229 10.75 15.24 -7.37
N PRO A 230 12.09 15.27 -7.39
CA PRO A 230 12.87 15.60 -8.58
C PRO A 230 12.49 14.69 -9.77
N GLN A 231 11.89 15.30 -10.80
CA GLN A 231 11.33 14.60 -11.98
C GLN A 231 10.36 13.45 -11.67
N LEU A 232 9.78 13.42 -10.48
CA LEU A 232 8.88 12.36 -10.02
C LEU A 232 7.49 12.92 -9.76
N HIS A 233 6.50 12.33 -10.40
CA HIS A 233 5.08 12.53 -10.09
C HIS A 233 4.37 11.18 -10.10
N GLN A 234 4.00 10.70 -8.92
CA GLN A 234 3.16 9.51 -8.78
C GLN A 234 1.79 9.90 -8.24
N HIS A 235 0.78 9.19 -8.73
CA HIS A 235 -0.60 9.41 -8.35
C HIS A 235 -1.23 8.04 -8.10
N TRP A 236 -1.88 7.91 -6.94
CA TRP A 236 -2.50 6.69 -6.45
C TRP A 236 -3.91 6.99 -5.95
N TRP A 237 -4.82 6.06 -6.20
CA TRP A 237 -6.07 5.97 -5.44
C TRP A 237 -5.88 4.97 -4.32
N GLN A 238 -6.07 5.41 -3.08
CA GLN A 238 -5.99 4.56 -1.91
C GLN A 238 -7.38 4.31 -1.32
N PHE A 239 -7.60 3.10 -0.81
CA PHE A 239 -8.82 2.71 -0.12
C PHE A 239 -8.44 1.94 1.15
N ARG A 240 -9.11 2.28 2.26
CA ARG A 240 -8.84 1.67 3.56
C ARG A 240 -9.96 0.70 3.92
N THR A 241 -9.58 -0.54 4.23
CA THR A 241 -10.45 -1.51 4.89
C THR A 241 -10.05 -1.62 6.37
N ALA A 242 -10.69 -2.50 7.12
CA ALA A 242 -10.41 -2.67 8.55
C ALA A 242 -8.94 -3.04 8.85
N ARG A 243 -8.30 -3.82 7.96
CA ARG A 243 -6.94 -4.38 8.19
C ARG A 243 -5.93 -4.01 7.12
N ALA A 244 -6.33 -3.26 6.09
CA ALA A 244 -5.50 -3.01 4.94
C ALA A 244 -5.72 -1.61 4.35
N ARG A 245 -4.66 -1.11 3.73
CA ARG A 245 -4.69 0.01 2.79
C ARG A 245 -4.26 -0.50 1.43
N TRP A 246 -5.16 -0.39 0.48
CA TRP A 246 -4.95 -0.77 -0.91
C TRP A 246 -4.63 0.46 -1.73
N LEU A 247 -3.62 0.39 -2.60
CA LEU A 247 -3.23 1.50 -3.47
C LEU A 247 -3.23 1.05 -4.93
N LEU A 248 -3.95 1.78 -5.76
CA LEU A 248 -4.08 1.55 -7.19
C LEU A 248 -3.44 2.73 -7.95
N PRO A 249 -2.40 2.49 -8.77
CA PRO A 249 -1.73 3.58 -9.48
C PRO A 249 -2.67 4.19 -10.52
N VAL A 250 -2.56 5.51 -10.70
CA VAL A 250 -3.36 6.29 -11.65
C VAL A 250 -2.43 6.92 -12.68
N ARG A 251 -2.75 6.72 -13.96
CA ARG A 251 -2.07 7.35 -15.11
C ARG A 251 -3.10 8.01 -16.00
N ASP A 252 -2.85 9.26 -16.37
CA ASP A 252 -3.75 10.05 -17.23
C ASP A 252 -5.21 10.06 -16.72
N GLY A 253 -5.38 10.16 -15.40
CA GLY A 253 -6.69 10.15 -14.74
C GLY A 253 -7.40 8.79 -14.69
N ARG A 254 -6.74 7.70 -15.12
CA ARG A 254 -7.31 6.35 -15.12
C ARG A 254 -6.53 5.41 -14.20
N PRO A 255 -7.22 4.58 -13.40
CA PRO A 255 -6.55 3.56 -12.62
C PRO A 255 -5.96 2.50 -13.55
N ILE A 256 -4.74 2.09 -13.27
CA ILE A 256 -4.04 0.99 -13.93
C ILE A 256 -3.65 -0.06 -12.91
N ARG A 257 -3.46 -1.30 -13.37
CA ARG A 257 -2.97 -2.39 -12.52
C ARG A 257 -1.58 -2.05 -12.01
N ALA A 258 -1.37 -2.22 -10.71
CA ALA A 258 -0.02 -2.24 -10.14
C ALA A 258 0.79 -3.39 -10.78
N ALA A 259 2.09 -3.16 -10.92
CA ALA A 259 3.01 -4.25 -11.19
C ALA A 259 3.07 -5.17 -9.95
N PRO A 260 3.43 -6.46 -10.11
CA PRO A 260 3.69 -7.33 -8.96
C PRO A 260 4.67 -6.66 -7.99
N ASP A 261 4.38 -6.77 -6.70
CA ASP A 261 5.14 -6.14 -5.61
C ASP A 261 5.22 -7.12 -4.43
N VAL A 262 5.37 -6.63 -3.20
CA VAL A 262 5.40 -7.43 -1.98
C VAL A 262 4.30 -7.01 -1.02
N LEU A 263 3.97 -7.87 -0.06
CA LEU A 263 3.17 -7.50 1.11
C LEU A 263 3.95 -6.50 1.96
N ARG A 264 3.31 -5.40 2.38
CA ARG A 264 3.93 -4.39 3.25
C ARG A 264 3.23 -4.35 4.60
N ALA A 265 3.98 -4.30 5.71
CA ALA A 265 3.43 -4.33 7.07
C ALA A 265 4.28 -3.61 8.14
N PRO A 266 4.23 -2.26 8.23
CA PRO A 266 3.79 -1.35 7.17
C PRO A 266 4.85 -1.20 6.06
N THR A 267 6.07 -1.68 6.29
CA THR A 267 7.18 -1.64 5.33
C THR A 267 7.28 -2.92 4.51
N ARG A 268 7.98 -2.86 3.37
CA ARG A 268 8.28 -4.01 2.50
C ARG A 268 8.71 -5.26 3.28
N SER A 269 8.15 -6.39 2.86
CA SER A 269 8.56 -7.73 3.26
C SER A 269 9.09 -8.52 2.06
N ASP A 270 9.50 -9.77 2.27
CA ASP A 270 9.92 -10.70 1.22
C ASP A 270 8.74 -11.52 0.63
N GLU A 271 7.51 -11.30 1.11
CA GLU A 271 6.32 -12.01 0.61
C GLU A 271 5.85 -11.38 -0.71
N GLU A 272 6.31 -11.92 -1.84
CA GLU A 272 5.90 -11.46 -3.18
C GLU A 272 4.40 -11.62 -3.41
N LEU A 273 3.76 -10.64 -4.05
CA LEU A 273 2.34 -10.59 -4.39
C LEU A 273 2.13 -10.33 -5.90
N SER A 274 1.09 -10.96 -6.46
CA SER A 274 0.67 -10.80 -7.87
C SER A 274 -0.59 -9.93 -8.04
N LEU A 275 -1.03 -9.27 -6.96
CA LEU A 275 -2.27 -8.50 -6.93
C LEU A 275 -2.20 -7.22 -7.77
N PRO A 276 -3.33 -6.77 -8.36
CA PRO A 276 -3.36 -5.59 -9.22
C PRO A 276 -3.34 -4.25 -8.46
N ALA A 277 -3.19 -4.29 -7.13
CA ALA A 277 -3.06 -3.14 -6.25
C ALA A 277 -1.99 -3.43 -5.19
N LEU A 278 -1.26 -2.40 -4.79
CA LEU A 278 -0.28 -2.48 -3.71
C LEU A 278 -1.02 -2.62 -2.37
N LEU A 279 -0.53 -3.48 -1.49
CA LEU A 279 -1.14 -3.80 -0.20
C LEU A 279 -0.22 -3.42 0.95
N ILE A 280 -0.72 -2.55 1.83
CA ILE A 280 -0.12 -2.25 3.14
C ILE A 280 -1.09 -2.72 4.21
N ALA A 281 -0.69 -3.70 5.02
CA ALA A 281 -1.56 -4.42 5.92
C ALA A 281 -1.12 -4.31 7.38
N ASP A 282 -2.10 -4.39 8.27
CA ASP A 282 -1.87 -4.66 9.70
C ASP A 282 -1.88 -6.18 9.93
N ILE A 283 -0.69 -6.77 9.82
CA ILE A 283 -0.47 -8.21 9.93
C ILE A 283 0.83 -8.50 10.67
N ALA A 284 0.82 -9.60 11.43
CA ALA A 284 1.91 -9.95 12.32
C ALA A 284 3.12 -10.50 11.54
N MET A 285 4.27 -9.84 11.72
CA MET A 285 5.53 -10.16 11.05
C MET A 285 6.56 -10.73 12.02
N GLN A 286 7.51 -11.51 11.50
CA GLN A 286 8.69 -11.95 12.25
C GLN A 286 9.50 -10.74 12.75
N PRO A 287 10.39 -10.91 13.75
CA PRO A 287 11.16 -9.78 14.32
C PRO A 287 12.00 -9.00 13.31
N ASP A 288 12.49 -9.66 12.25
CA ASP A 288 13.21 -9.05 11.14
C ASP A 288 12.31 -8.33 10.13
N ARG A 289 10.98 -8.44 10.30
CA ARG A 289 9.90 -7.91 9.47
C ARG A 289 9.97 -8.31 7.98
N ARG A 290 10.72 -9.36 7.64
CA ARG A 290 10.84 -9.84 6.26
C ARG A 290 9.83 -10.91 5.92
N ARG A 291 9.43 -11.72 6.91
CA ARG A 291 8.49 -12.83 6.71
C ARG A 291 7.30 -12.72 7.65
N LEU A 292 6.18 -13.30 7.25
CA LEU A 292 5.01 -13.42 8.11
C LEU A 292 5.30 -14.33 9.31
N LEU A 293 4.64 -14.07 10.44
CA LEU A 293 4.62 -15.05 11.52
C LEU A 293 3.81 -16.29 11.09
N PRO A 294 4.22 -17.51 11.47
CA PRO A 294 3.42 -18.70 11.24
C PRO A 294 2.00 -18.54 11.80
N GLY A 295 1.00 -18.90 10.98
CA GLY A 295 -0.42 -18.76 11.35
C GLY A 295 -1.00 -17.37 11.15
N ALA A 296 -0.28 -16.42 10.52
CA ALA A 296 -0.85 -15.13 10.16
C ALA A 296 -2.07 -15.29 9.24
N HIS A 297 -3.18 -14.62 9.59
CA HIS A 297 -4.46 -14.73 8.89
C HIS A 297 -4.50 -13.86 7.61
N VAL A 298 -3.67 -14.19 6.63
CA VAL A 298 -3.50 -13.40 5.39
C VAL A 298 -4.82 -13.26 4.61
N ALA A 299 -5.66 -14.30 4.58
CA ALA A 299 -6.92 -14.29 3.85
C ALA A 299 -7.91 -13.23 4.35
N GLU A 300 -7.86 -12.84 5.63
CA GLU A 300 -8.73 -11.82 6.21
C GLU A 300 -8.45 -10.42 5.64
N LEU A 301 -7.26 -10.20 5.06
CA LEU A 301 -6.92 -8.92 4.42
C LEU A 301 -7.78 -8.62 3.18
N ALA A 302 -8.38 -9.64 2.58
CA ALA A 302 -9.29 -9.49 1.44
C ALA A 302 -10.65 -8.88 1.82
N CYS A 303 -11.02 -8.89 3.11
CA CYS A 303 -12.30 -8.35 3.57
C CYS A 303 -12.45 -6.86 3.23
N GLY A 304 -13.54 -6.51 2.54
CA GLY A 304 -13.83 -5.15 2.07
C GLY A 304 -13.19 -4.82 0.72
N TYR A 305 -12.51 -5.76 0.05
CA TYR A 305 -11.92 -5.51 -1.27
C TYR A 305 -12.97 -5.30 -2.36
N ALA A 306 -14.14 -5.94 -2.25
CA ALA A 306 -15.26 -5.69 -3.15
C ALA A 306 -15.81 -4.25 -3.03
N ASP A 307 -15.77 -3.66 -1.84
CA ASP A 307 -16.14 -2.26 -1.65
C ASP A 307 -15.14 -1.31 -2.31
N PHE A 308 -13.84 -1.65 -2.29
CA PHE A 308 -12.85 -0.91 -3.06
C PHE A 308 -13.16 -0.97 -4.57
N ALA A 309 -13.51 -2.15 -5.08
CA ALA A 309 -13.93 -2.30 -6.47
C ALA A 309 -15.20 -1.50 -6.79
N ARG A 310 -16.18 -1.47 -5.88
CA ARG A 310 -17.40 -0.67 -6.02
C ARG A 310 -17.13 0.83 -6.02
N ALA A 311 -16.19 1.29 -5.22
CA ALA A 311 -15.84 2.71 -5.10
C ALA A 311 -15.25 3.29 -6.38
N LEU A 312 -14.59 2.47 -7.21
CA LEU A 312 -14.08 2.88 -8.51
C LEU A 312 -15.22 3.28 -9.47
N PRO A 313 -14.94 4.19 -10.44
CA PRO A 313 -15.87 4.45 -11.54
C PRO A 313 -16.30 3.15 -12.22
N PRO A 314 -17.60 2.98 -12.58
CA PRO A 314 -18.14 1.72 -13.10
C PRO A 314 -17.30 1.07 -14.22
N HIS A 315 -16.82 1.86 -15.18
CA HIS A 315 -16.02 1.38 -16.32
C HIS A 315 -14.60 0.92 -15.93
N ASN A 316 -14.13 1.21 -14.71
CA ASN A 316 -12.79 0.89 -14.23
C ASN A 316 -12.76 -0.24 -13.19
N ARG A 317 -13.91 -0.73 -12.71
CA ARG A 317 -13.97 -1.66 -11.57
C ARG A 317 -13.23 -2.98 -11.83
N LEU A 318 -13.23 -3.47 -13.08
CA LEU A 318 -12.52 -4.70 -13.46
C LEU A 318 -10.98 -4.60 -13.42
N THR A 319 -10.41 -3.41 -13.22
CA THR A 319 -8.97 -3.21 -13.06
C THR A 319 -8.44 -3.94 -11.81
N LEU A 320 -9.26 -4.08 -10.77
CA LEU A 320 -8.91 -4.75 -9.51
C LEU A 320 -9.04 -6.28 -9.55
N VAL A 321 -9.56 -6.88 -10.63
CA VAL A 321 -9.73 -8.33 -10.71
C VAL A 321 -8.38 -9.00 -10.98
N PRO A 322 -7.84 -9.88 -10.12
CA PRO A 322 -6.53 -10.48 -10.33
C PRO A 322 -6.43 -11.30 -11.62
N VAL A 323 -5.39 -11.08 -12.44
CA VAL A 323 -5.18 -11.80 -13.73
C VAL A 323 -4.85 -13.28 -13.45
N PRO A 324 -5.41 -14.25 -14.19
CA PRO A 324 -5.02 -15.66 -14.06
C PRO A 324 -3.50 -15.86 -14.10
N GLY A 325 -2.97 -16.65 -13.18
CA GLY A 325 -1.54 -16.86 -13.05
C GLY A 325 -1.19 -17.72 -11.85
N PHE A 326 0.09 -18.10 -11.77
CA PHE A 326 0.64 -18.81 -10.61
C PHE A 326 0.90 -17.85 -9.46
N ALA A 327 0.66 -18.32 -8.25
CA ALA A 327 1.03 -17.59 -7.04
C ALA A 327 2.55 -17.39 -6.99
N ARG A 328 2.98 -16.20 -6.54
CA ARG A 328 4.40 -15.85 -6.39
C ARG A 328 4.98 -16.27 -5.05
N SER A 329 4.12 -16.46 -4.06
CA SER A 329 4.44 -16.95 -2.71
C SER A 329 3.24 -17.72 -2.15
N GLU A 330 3.42 -18.38 -0.99
CA GLU A 330 2.30 -19.01 -0.27
C GLU A 330 1.26 -17.97 0.16
N ALA A 331 1.73 -16.83 0.70
CA ALA A 331 0.88 -15.71 1.09
C ALA A 331 0.08 -15.16 -0.10
N ASP A 332 0.71 -15.01 -1.27
CA ASP A 332 0.04 -14.59 -2.51
C ASP A 332 -1.07 -15.56 -2.92
N GLY A 333 -0.80 -16.87 -2.88
CA GLY A 333 -1.80 -17.88 -3.23
C GLY A 333 -3.06 -17.77 -2.36
N LEU A 334 -2.86 -17.74 -1.03
CA LEU A 334 -3.94 -17.62 -0.06
C LEU A 334 -4.71 -16.30 -0.21
N LEU A 335 -3.99 -15.18 -0.36
CA LEU A 335 -4.61 -13.87 -0.48
C LEU A 335 -5.36 -13.71 -1.80
N ARG A 336 -4.77 -14.18 -2.91
CA ARG A 336 -5.37 -14.13 -4.23
C ARG A 336 -6.67 -14.92 -4.28
N GLU A 337 -6.69 -16.13 -3.70
CA GLU A 337 -7.91 -16.93 -3.59
C GLU A 337 -8.98 -16.20 -2.77
N ALA A 338 -8.59 -15.61 -1.63
CA ALA A 338 -9.49 -14.84 -0.78
C ALA A 338 -10.06 -13.59 -1.49
N VAL A 339 -9.23 -12.84 -2.22
CA VAL A 339 -9.66 -11.67 -3.01
C VAL A 339 -10.60 -12.07 -4.13
N ILE A 340 -10.34 -13.16 -4.86
CA ILE A 340 -11.25 -13.63 -5.91
C ILE A 340 -12.58 -14.04 -5.30
N ARG A 341 -12.57 -14.79 -4.19
CA ARG A 341 -13.79 -15.18 -3.48
C ARG A 341 -14.59 -13.96 -3.02
N GLU A 342 -13.92 -12.97 -2.40
CA GLU A 342 -14.54 -11.71 -1.97
C GLU A 342 -15.24 -11.02 -3.14
N LEU A 343 -14.56 -10.88 -4.28
CA LEU A 343 -15.12 -10.28 -5.48
C LEU A 343 -16.29 -11.11 -6.04
N GLN A 344 -16.24 -12.44 -5.99
CA GLN A 344 -17.29 -13.31 -6.54
C GLN A 344 -18.59 -13.30 -5.71
N THR A 345 -18.50 -13.04 -4.40
CA THR A 345 -19.63 -13.20 -3.46
C THR A 345 -20.30 -11.89 -3.04
N HIS A 346 -19.66 -10.73 -3.27
CA HIS A 346 -20.19 -9.42 -2.87
C HIS A 346 -20.70 -8.57 -4.04
N PRO A 347 -21.67 -7.66 -3.82
CA PRO A 347 -22.27 -6.84 -4.87
C PRO A 347 -21.44 -5.59 -5.19
N TRP A 348 -20.75 -5.60 -6.33
CA TRP A 348 -19.95 -4.44 -6.81
C TRP A 348 -19.91 -4.30 -8.34
N LEU A 349 -20.22 -5.37 -9.08
CA LEU A 349 -20.14 -5.38 -10.54
C LEU A 349 -21.28 -4.53 -11.11
N PRO A 350 -20.98 -3.53 -11.96
CA PRO A 350 -22.02 -2.64 -12.46
C PRO A 350 -22.87 -3.37 -13.50
N VAL A 351 -24.17 -3.24 -13.33
CA VAL A 351 -25.20 -3.85 -14.18
C VAL A 351 -26.17 -2.79 -14.66
N ILE A 352 -26.93 -3.10 -15.70
CA ILE A 352 -28.03 -2.27 -16.15
C ILE A 352 -29.14 -2.37 -15.10
N ALA A 353 -29.62 -1.22 -14.61
CA ALA A 353 -30.80 -1.18 -13.76
C ALA A 353 -32.01 -1.74 -14.55
N PRO A 354 -32.79 -2.68 -14.01
CA PRO A 354 -34.07 -3.03 -14.62
C PRO A 354 -34.96 -1.79 -14.59
N ASP A 355 -35.62 -1.47 -15.70
CA ASP A 355 -36.55 -0.34 -15.75
C ASP A 355 -37.67 -0.62 -14.73
N GLY A 356 -37.64 0.09 -13.61
CA GLY A 356 -38.69 0.04 -12.62
C GLY A 356 -39.97 0.55 -13.28
N HIS A 357 -40.87 -0.35 -13.69
CA HIS A 357 -42.27 0.00 -13.76
C HIS A 357 -42.64 0.56 -12.38
N ASN A 358 -42.95 1.85 -12.37
CA ASN A 358 -43.36 2.64 -11.22
C ASN A 358 -44.56 1.99 -10.53
N THR A 359 -44.33 0.98 -9.70
CA THR A 359 -45.27 0.61 -8.65
C THR A 359 -44.96 1.53 -7.50
N SER A 360 -45.61 2.69 -7.52
CA SER A 360 -45.86 3.52 -6.34
C SER A 360 -46.08 2.59 -5.16
N SER A 361 -45.08 2.51 -4.27
CA SER A 361 -45.24 1.90 -2.96
C SER A 361 -46.28 2.74 -2.22
N ALA A 362 -47.54 2.33 -2.33
CA ALA A 362 -48.55 2.74 -1.39
C ALA A 362 -48.08 2.24 -0.02
N SER A 363 -47.54 3.14 0.79
CA SER A 363 -47.35 2.91 2.21
C SER A 363 -48.67 2.41 2.81
N PRO A 364 -48.67 1.38 3.66
CA PRO A 364 -49.86 1.03 4.41
C PRO A 364 -50.21 2.22 5.31
N ARG A 365 -51.44 2.72 5.15
CA ARG A 365 -52.05 3.74 6.01
C ARG A 365 -51.96 3.29 7.47
N ALA A 366 -51.32 4.08 8.31
CA ALA A 366 -51.53 4.05 9.75
C ALA A 366 -52.84 4.80 10.06
N GLU A 367 -53.69 4.20 10.89
CA GLU A 367 -54.91 4.82 11.42
C GLU A 367 -54.58 5.92 12.45
N PRO A 368 -55.47 6.92 12.67
CA PRO A 368 -55.16 8.07 13.52
C PRO A 368 -55.48 7.79 14.99
N GLU A 369 -54.52 8.03 15.87
CA GLU A 369 -54.73 8.09 17.32
C GLU A 369 -54.98 9.54 17.76
N VAL A 370 -55.83 9.67 18.78
CA VAL A 370 -56.59 10.85 19.17
C VAL A 370 -55.78 11.79 20.08
N LEU A 371 -56.03 13.09 19.92
CA LEU A 371 -55.54 14.24 20.71
C LEU A 371 -55.59 14.08 22.24
N ALA A 372 -54.54 14.59 22.91
CA ALA A 372 -54.68 15.31 24.19
C ALA A 372 -53.56 16.37 24.34
N GLU A 373 -53.98 17.63 24.50
CA GLU A 373 -53.19 18.83 24.76
C GLU A 373 -52.55 18.84 26.17
N HIS A 374 -51.43 19.55 26.38
CA HIS A 374 -51.37 20.76 27.22
C HIS A 374 -49.95 21.41 27.32
N ALA A 375 -49.95 22.73 27.11
CA ALA A 375 -49.22 23.80 27.82
C ALA A 375 -47.76 24.20 27.50
N LEU A 376 -47.64 25.42 26.90
CA LEU A 376 -46.92 26.66 27.33
C LEU A 376 -45.42 26.54 27.75
N ALA A 377 -44.46 27.38 27.36
CA ALA A 377 -44.49 28.80 26.98
C ALA A 377 -43.18 29.25 26.28
N ASP A 378 -43.33 30.27 25.43
CA ASP A 378 -42.53 31.51 25.31
C ASP A 378 -41.03 31.49 24.93
N SER A 379 -40.72 32.06 23.76
CA SER A 379 -39.78 33.20 23.59
C SER A 379 -39.56 33.48 22.10
N GLY A 380 -40.08 34.61 21.61
CA GLY A 380 -39.91 35.07 20.24
C GLY A 380 -38.58 35.80 19.98
N LEU A 381 -38.06 35.66 18.76
CA LEU A 381 -37.28 36.72 18.10
C LEU A 381 -37.30 36.56 16.58
N PHE A 382 -37.37 37.70 15.91
CA PHE A 382 -37.82 37.95 14.54
C PHE A 382 -36.84 37.59 13.41
N VAL A 383 -37.42 37.04 12.34
CA VAL A 383 -37.33 37.39 10.89
C VAL A 383 -35.97 37.71 10.25
N ALA A 384 -35.60 36.92 9.24
CA ALA A 384 -35.22 37.40 7.91
C ALA A 384 -35.33 36.26 6.85
N GLU A 385 -36.34 36.34 5.98
CA GLU A 385 -36.42 35.59 4.71
C GLU A 385 -35.47 36.21 3.66
N PRO A 386 -34.90 35.41 2.75
CA PRO A 386 -34.57 35.84 1.40
C PRO A 386 -35.50 35.19 0.34
N PRO A 387 -35.62 35.80 -0.85
CA PRO A 387 -36.82 35.75 -1.67
C PRO A 387 -36.90 34.58 -2.66
N ASP A 388 -38.13 34.26 -3.03
CA ASP A 388 -38.52 33.50 -4.22
C ASP A 388 -37.86 34.04 -5.50
N LEU A 389 -37.22 33.15 -6.25
CA LEU A 389 -37.11 33.25 -7.71
C LEU A 389 -37.60 31.96 -8.36
N PRO A 390 -38.32 32.04 -9.50
CA PRO A 390 -39.12 30.96 -10.04
C PRO A 390 -38.36 30.11 -11.05
N GLY A 391 -38.79 28.85 -11.18
CA GLY A 391 -38.93 28.20 -12.48
C GLY A 391 -37.75 27.39 -13.01
N ASP A 392 -37.96 26.08 -13.06
CA ASP A 392 -37.44 25.14 -14.06
C ASP A 392 -35.94 25.18 -14.36
N VAL A 393 -35.20 24.36 -13.62
CA VAL A 393 -34.11 23.60 -14.24
C VAL A 393 -34.48 22.14 -14.16
N LEU A 394 -34.90 21.62 -15.31
CA LEU A 394 -35.12 20.22 -15.59
C LEU A 394 -34.01 19.38 -14.95
N SER A 395 -34.36 18.65 -13.90
CA SER A 395 -33.58 17.51 -13.45
C SER A 395 -33.69 16.46 -14.55
N SER A 396 -32.79 16.54 -15.54
CA SER A 396 -32.53 15.45 -16.45
C SER A 396 -31.86 14.35 -15.64
N GLY A 397 -32.67 13.52 -14.98
CA GLY A 397 -32.22 12.27 -14.37
C GLY A 397 -31.53 11.44 -15.43
N GLY A 398 -30.20 11.39 -15.37
CA GLY A 398 -29.42 10.41 -16.13
C GLY A 398 -29.81 8.99 -15.68
N PRO A 399 -29.62 7.97 -16.54
CA PRO A 399 -29.96 6.60 -16.20
C PRO A 399 -29.21 6.18 -14.92
N ASP A 400 -29.89 5.44 -14.07
CA ASP A 400 -29.46 5.00 -12.75
C ASP A 400 -28.19 4.13 -12.85
N HIS A 401 -27.02 4.79 -12.87
CA HIS A 401 -25.70 4.17 -13.11
C HIS A 401 -25.13 3.45 -11.88
N ASP A 402 -25.89 3.36 -10.78
CA ASP A 402 -25.41 2.84 -9.50
C ASP A 402 -25.88 1.41 -9.18
N ALA A 403 -26.64 0.79 -10.09
CA ALA A 403 -27.06 -0.60 -9.96
C ALA A 403 -25.84 -1.56 -9.98
N VAL A 404 -25.70 -2.37 -8.93
CA VAL A 404 -24.65 -3.37 -8.80
C VAL A 404 -25.20 -4.75 -8.51
N ALA A 405 -24.49 -5.77 -8.97
CA ALA A 405 -24.80 -7.17 -8.70
C ALA A 405 -23.58 -7.93 -8.17
N VAL A 406 -23.87 -9.07 -7.53
CA VAL A 406 -22.88 -10.09 -7.22
C VAL A 406 -22.45 -10.75 -8.54
N PRO A 407 -21.15 -10.84 -8.88
CA PRO A 407 -20.71 -11.35 -10.18
C PRO A 407 -21.25 -12.73 -10.55
N THR A 408 -21.29 -13.66 -9.60
CA THR A 408 -21.81 -15.04 -9.79
C THR A 408 -23.33 -15.09 -10.07
N ARG A 409 -24.04 -13.97 -9.85
CA ARG A 409 -25.46 -13.80 -10.17
C ARG A 409 -25.70 -12.87 -11.36
N ALA A 410 -24.64 -12.32 -11.94
CA ALA A 410 -24.72 -11.45 -13.10
C ALA A 410 -24.54 -12.24 -14.39
N SER A 411 -25.10 -11.69 -15.47
CA SER A 411 -24.93 -12.21 -16.81
C SER A 411 -24.17 -11.23 -17.68
N VAL A 412 -23.34 -11.73 -18.60
CA VAL A 412 -22.68 -10.92 -19.61
C VAL A 412 -23.02 -11.41 -21.01
N PHE A 413 -23.35 -10.47 -21.89
CA PHE A 413 -23.54 -10.73 -23.32
C PHE A 413 -22.35 -10.13 -24.10
N PRO A 414 -21.45 -10.94 -24.68
CA PRO A 414 -20.28 -10.42 -25.38
C PRO A 414 -20.64 -9.53 -26.57
N GLY A 415 -20.08 -8.32 -26.61
CA GLY A 415 -20.38 -7.35 -27.67
C GLY A 415 -21.74 -6.67 -27.54
N LEU A 416 -22.27 -6.62 -26.32
CA LEU A 416 -23.49 -5.87 -25.98
C LEU A 416 -23.32 -4.39 -26.36
N SER A 417 -24.19 -3.91 -27.25
CA SER A 417 -24.36 -2.49 -27.55
C SER A 417 -25.41 -1.86 -26.63
N SER A 418 -25.36 -0.55 -26.41
CA SER A 418 -26.35 0.17 -25.57
C SER A 418 -27.81 -0.03 -26.00
N GLU A 419 -28.08 -0.10 -27.32
CA GLU A 419 -29.44 -0.38 -27.83
C GLU A 419 -29.94 -1.78 -27.47
N LEU A 420 -29.06 -2.79 -27.58
CA LEU A 420 -29.37 -4.18 -27.23
C LEU A 420 -29.47 -4.36 -25.71
N ALA A 421 -28.68 -3.62 -24.94
CA ALA A 421 -28.74 -3.59 -23.48
C ALA A 421 -30.13 -3.20 -22.99
N ALA A 422 -30.72 -2.11 -23.52
CA ALA A 422 -32.06 -1.68 -23.14
C ALA A 422 -33.13 -2.75 -23.42
N LEU A 423 -32.98 -3.53 -24.50
CA LEU A 423 -33.93 -4.59 -24.86
C LEU A 423 -33.79 -5.85 -23.99
N LEU A 424 -32.58 -6.11 -23.47
CA LEU A 424 -32.26 -7.34 -22.75
C LEU A 424 -32.31 -7.18 -21.23
N ALA A 425 -32.26 -5.95 -20.72
CA ALA A 425 -32.26 -5.66 -19.28
C ALA A 425 -33.47 -6.26 -18.54
N ASP A 426 -34.65 -6.27 -19.16
CA ASP A 426 -35.88 -6.80 -18.55
C ASP A 426 -36.03 -8.32 -18.68
N VAL A 427 -35.28 -8.94 -19.59
CA VAL A 427 -35.43 -10.36 -19.95
C VAL A 427 -34.36 -11.21 -19.29
N LEU A 428 -33.16 -10.64 -19.17
CA LEU A 428 -32.03 -11.27 -18.52
C LEU A 428 -31.96 -10.77 -17.09
N GLY A 429 -31.59 -11.65 -16.15
CA GLY A 429 -31.16 -11.19 -14.83
C GLY A 429 -30.00 -10.19 -14.93
N PRO A 430 -29.51 -9.65 -13.80
CA PRO A 430 -28.59 -8.50 -13.77
C PRO A 430 -27.52 -8.54 -14.88
N LEU A 431 -27.68 -7.69 -15.90
CA LEU A 431 -26.87 -7.71 -17.11
C LEU A 431 -25.72 -6.71 -16.99
N VAL A 432 -24.48 -7.18 -17.15
CA VAL A 432 -23.28 -6.34 -17.10
C VAL A 432 -23.36 -5.22 -18.13
N ILE A 433 -22.93 -4.01 -17.74
CA ILE A 433 -22.98 -2.82 -18.61
C ILE A 433 -22.24 -3.03 -19.95
N PRO A 434 -22.67 -2.37 -21.05
CA PRO A 434 -22.06 -2.50 -22.38
C PRO A 434 -20.55 -2.27 -22.40
N GLU A 435 -20.06 -1.30 -21.63
CA GLU A 435 -18.67 -0.88 -21.57
C GLU A 435 -17.74 -2.00 -21.08
N LEU A 436 -18.25 -2.84 -20.18
CA LEU A 436 -17.51 -3.98 -19.62
C LEU A 436 -17.78 -5.30 -20.35
N SER A 437 -18.75 -5.33 -21.28
CA SER A 437 -19.16 -6.52 -22.03
C SER A 437 -18.28 -6.81 -23.26
N GLY A 438 -17.18 -6.06 -23.42
CA GLY A 438 -16.23 -6.18 -24.52
C GLY A 438 -15.18 -7.27 -24.34
N GLY A 439 -14.50 -7.62 -25.44
CA GLY A 439 -13.40 -8.59 -25.46
C GLY A 439 -12.26 -8.34 -24.46
N PRO A 440 -11.81 -7.09 -24.20
CA PRO A 440 -10.73 -6.81 -23.23
C PRO A 440 -11.02 -7.27 -21.80
N HIS A 441 -12.29 -7.48 -21.45
CA HIS A 441 -12.73 -7.81 -20.10
C HIS A 441 -13.14 -9.29 -19.93
N SER A 442 -13.09 -10.09 -21.00
CA SER A 442 -13.60 -11.47 -20.97
C SER A 442 -12.87 -12.36 -19.97
N GLU A 443 -11.56 -12.17 -19.82
CA GLU A 443 -10.75 -12.95 -18.87
C GLU A 443 -11.09 -12.60 -17.42
N ALA A 444 -11.20 -11.30 -17.11
CA ALA A 444 -11.61 -10.84 -15.78
C ALA A 444 -13.01 -11.34 -15.40
N LEU A 445 -13.97 -11.25 -16.32
CA LEU A 445 -15.33 -11.76 -16.10
C LEU A 445 -15.39 -13.28 -15.93
N SER A 446 -14.50 -14.01 -16.60
CA SER A 446 -14.36 -15.45 -16.40
C SER A 446 -13.79 -15.80 -15.03
N VAL A 447 -12.82 -15.03 -14.51
CA VAL A 447 -12.30 -15.20 -13.13
C VAL A 447 -13.40 -14.98 -12.09
N LEU A 448 -14.33 -14.09 -12.38
CA LEU A 448 -15.44 -13.75 -11.50
C LEU A 448 -16.65 -14.69 -11.62
N ASP A 449 -16.56 -15.75 -12.42
CA ASP A 449 -17.66 -16.68 -12.70
C ASP A 449 -18.97 -16.00 -13.16
N VAL A 450 -18.84 -14.91 -13.93
CA VAL A 450 -20.01 -14.21 -14.51
C VAL A 450 -20.62 -15.07 -15.61
N HIS A 451 -21.95 -15.24 -15.59
CA HIS A 451 -22.63 -16.12 -16.53
C HIS A 451 -22.61 -15.56 -17.95
N ARG A 452 -21.88 -16.21 -18.85
CA ARG A 452 -21.81 -15.79 -20.26
C ARG A 452 -23.02 -16.30 -21.04
N ILE A 453 -23.82 -15.37 -21.57
CA ILE A 453 -24.98 -15.70 -22.40
C ILE A 453 -24.59 -15.75 -23.87
N GLY A 454 -24.86 -16.88 -24.52
CA GLY A 454 -24.70 -17.06 -25.96
C GLY A 454 -25.97 -16.72 -26.75
N LEU A 455 -25.83 -16.52 -28.07
CA LEU A 455 -26.95 -16.24 -28.97
C LEU A 455 -28.04 -17.33 -28.96
N ALA A 456 -27.66 -18.60 -28.76
CA ALA A 456 -28.61 -19.71 -28.65
C ALA A 456 -29.55 -19.54 -27.45
N ARG A 457 -29.00 -19.15 -26.30
CA ARG A 457 -29.77 -18.91 -25.08
C ARG A 457 -30.69 -17.69 -25.21
N LEU A 458 -30.25 -16.65 -25.91
CA LEU A 458 -31.12 -15.51 -26.25
C LEU A 458 -32.29 -15.93 -27.14
N ALA A 459 -32.05 -16.80 -28.13
CA ALA A 459 -33.10 -17.30 -29.01
C ALA A 459 -34.13 -18.15 -28.25
N GLU A 460 -33.68 -19.00 -27.31
CA GLU A 460 -34.57 -19.76 -26.41
C GLU A 460 -35.44 -18.84 -25.53
N LEU A 461 -34.83 -17.82 -24.91
CA LEU A 461 -35.54 -16.87 -24.05
C LEU A 461 -36.52 -15.98 -24.83
N SER A 462 -36.22 -15.70 -26.09
CA SER A 462 -37.12 -14.95 -26.99
C SER A 462 -38.28 -15.80 -27.52
N GLY A 463 -38.14 -17.13 -27.53
CA GLY A 463 -39.17 -18.05 -28.02
C GLY A 463 -40.36 -18.26 -27.07
N GLY A 464 -40.20 -17.93 -25.79
CA GLY A 464 -41.26 -18.03 -24.77
C GLY A 464 -41.97 -16.70 -24.46
N LEU A 465 -41.54 -15.59 -25.07
CA LEU A 465 -42.16 -14.28 -24.94
C LEU A 465 -43.09 -14.05 -26.14
N ASP A 466 -44.39 -14.27 -25.96
CA ASP A 466 -45.42 -13.73 -26.88
C ASP A 466 -45.44 -12.18 -26.76
N ARG A 467 -44.42 -11.52 -27.31
CA ARG A 467 -44.32 -10.07 -27.45
C ARG A 467 -44.35 -9.69 -28.93
N ALA A 468 -44.94 -8.53 -29.22
CA ALA A 468 -45.18 -8.05 -30.58
C ALA A 468 -43.92 -8.10 -31.48
N PRO A 469 -44.07 -8.48 -32.77
CA PRO A 469 -42.98 -8.93 -33.65
C PRO A 469 -41.86 -7.91 -33.94
N GLY A 470 -41.99 -6.65 -33.53
CA GLY A 470 -40.97 -5.60 -33.74
C GLY A 470 -39.70 -5.77 -32.88
N LEU A 471 -39.84 -6.29 -31.66
CA LEU A 471 -38.76 -6.35 -30.66
C LEU A 471 -37.81 -7.52 -30.94
N VAL A 472 -38.37 -8.68 -31.32
CA VAL A 472 -37.62 -9.86 -31.78
C VAL A 472 -36.89 -9.57 -33.09
N ALA A 473 -37.52 -8.86 -34.03
CA ALA A 473 -36.88 -8.44 -35.27
C ALA A 473 -35.73 -7.46 -35.04
N GLY A 474 -35.84 -6.54 -34.06
CA GLY A 474 -34.78 -5.62 -33.66
C GLY A 474 -33.55 -6.33 -33.06
N ALA A 475 -33.76 -7.22 -32.09
CA ALA A 475 -32.70 -8.00 -31.46
C ALA A 475 -31.96 -8.93 -32.45
N VAL A 476 -32.71 -9.60 -33.34
CA VAL A 476 -32.14 -10.46 -34.39
C VAL A 476 -31.40 -9.65 -35.46
N ARG A 477 -31.87 -8.45 -35.82
CA ARG A 477 -31.17 -7.53 -36.74
C ARG A 477 -29.88 -6.99 -36.11
N GLY A 478 -29.89 -6.58 -34.84
CA GLY A 478 -28.70 -6.15 -34.11
C GLY A 478 -27.63 -7.25 -34.01
N ALA A 479 -28.05 -8.48 -33.67
CA ALA A 479 -27.17 -9.65 -33.64
C ALA A 479 -26.60 -10.03 -35.03
N ARG A 480 -27.37 -9.82 -36.12
CA ARG A 480 -26.87 -9.99 -37.50
C ARG A 480 -25.92 -8.88 -37.94
N ALA A 481 -26.12 -7.63 -37.50
CA ALA A 481 -25.22 -6.52 -37.82
C ALA A 481 -23.81 -6.71 -37.20
N LEU A 482 -23.73 -7.34 -36.02
CA LEU A 482 -22.46 -7.73 -35.38
C LEU A 482 -21.65 -8.77 -36.20
N ARG A 483 -22.27 -9.53 -37.11
CA ARG A 483 -21.56 -10.42 -38.05
C ARG A 483 -20.85 -9.68 -39.20
N HIS A 484 -21.19 -8.41 -39.45
CA HIS A 484 -20.76 -7.70 -40.66
C HIS A 484 -19.75 -6.56 -40.43
N ARG A 485 -19.18 -6.38 -39.23
CA ARG A 485 -17.99 -5.51 -39.10
C ARG A 485 -16.76 -6.21 -39.71
N PRO A 486 -16.14 -5.68 -40.77
CA PRO A 486 -15.00 -6.34 -41.39
C PRO A 486 -13.79 -6.26 -40.46
N ALA A 487 -13.17 -7.41 -40.21
CA ALA A 487 -11.88 -7.50 -39.55
C ALA A 487 -10.85 -6.65 -40.31
N GLY A 488 -10.23 -5.71 -39.61
CA GLY A 488 -9.12 -4.90 -40.11
C GLY A 488 -8.01 -5.78 -40.67
N ARG A 489 -7.54 -5.42 -41.87
CA ARG A 489 -6.52 -6.10 -42.67
C ARG A 489 -5.30 -6.53 -41.84
N ARG A 490 -5.16 -7.83 -41.57
CA ARG A 490 -3.87 -8.46 -41.27
C ARG A 490 -3.02 -8.46 -42.55
N ARG A 491 -1.98 -7.62 -42.60
CA ARG A 491 -0.90 -7.73 -43.59
C ARG A 491 -0.14 -9.04 -43.35
N THR A 492 -0.33 -10.01 -44.24
CA THR A 492 0.43 -11.25 -44.29
C THR A 492 1.78 -11.02 -44.98
N ARG A 493 2.88 -11.07 -44.20
CA ARG A 493 4.24 -11.12 -44.73
C ARG A 493 4.56 -12.58 -45.06
N ARG A 494 4.41 -12.98 -46.33
CA ARG A 494 4.71 -14.33 -46.81
C ARG A 494 6.20 -14.45 -47.10
N ALA A 495 6.89 -15.28 -46.31
CA ALA A 495 8.28 -15.66 -46.55
C ALA A 495 8.37 -16.54 -47.81
N ARG A 496 9.19 -16.11 -48.79
CA ARG A 496 9.69 -16.97 -49.87
C ARG A 496 11.14 -17.35 -49.56
N ARG A 497 11.36 -18.64 -49.28
CA ARG A 497 12.67 -19.29 -49.38
C ARG A 497 12.86 -19.74 -50.83
N SER A 498 13.91 -19.28 -51.48
CA SER A 498 14.57 -19.93 -52.62
C SER A 498 16.06 -19.62 -52.54
N ALA A 499 16.86 -20.60 -52.94
CA ALA A 499 18.24 -20.81 -52.54
C ALA A 499 19.28 -20.23 -53.51
N ARG A 500 20.53 -20.25 -53.05
CA ARG A 500 21.82 -20.24 -53.79
C ARG A 500 22.30 -18.88 -54.34
N ARG A 501 23.38 -18.36 -53.72
CA ARG A 501 24.75 -18.35 -54.28
C ARG A 501 25.77 -17.79 -53.27
N ARG A 502 26.88 -18.53 -53.10
CA ARG A 502 28.17 -18.14 -52.48
C ARG A 502 28.86 -17.02 -53.30
N PRO A 503 29.78 -16.19 -52.77
CA PRO A 503 31.20 -16.58 -52.62
C PRO A 503 31.91 -15.90 -51.39
N PRO A 504 33.25 -15.76 -51.29
CA PRO A 504 34.04 -16.54 -50.33
C PRO A 504 34.81 -15.71 -49.27
N GLY A 505 35.18 -16.40 -48.18
CA GLY A 505 36.50 -16.32 -47.54
C GLY A 505 36.99 -15.03 -46.90
N HIS A 506 37.10 -15.02 -45.57
CA HIS A 506 38.35 -14.67 -44.90
C HIS A 506 38.38 -15.21 -43.46
N ARG A 507 39.44 -15.97 -43.15
CA ARG A 507 39.83 -16.40 -41.79
C ARG A 507 40.34 -15.19 -40.99
N PRO A 508 40.36 -15.30 -39.65
CA PRO A 508 41.65 -15.15 -38.99
C PRO A 508 41.99 -16.33 -38.09
N ALA A 509 43.29 -16.58 -38.02
CA ALA A 509 43.93 -17.68 -37.35
C ALA A 509 44.05 -17.41 -35.84
N HIS A 510 43.81 -18.44 -35.04
CA HIS A 510 44.43 -18.57 -33.73
C HIS A 510 45.80 -19.24 -33.91
N GLY A 511 46.85 -18.56 -33.46
CA GLY A 511 48.17 -19.12 -33.23
C GLY A 511 48.65 -18.70 -31.84
N ARG A 512 48.85 -19.68 -30.96
CA ARG A 512 49.50 -19.55 -29.66
C ARG A 512 51.01 -19.35 -29.83
N SER A 513 51.62 -18.75 -28.80
CA SER A 513 52.95 -19.03 -28.20
C SER A 513 53.94 -17.87 -28.26
N ARG A 514 54.09 -17.14 -27.15
CA ARG A 514 55.20 -17.25 -26.18
C ARG A 514 54.96 -16.30 -25.01
#